data_AF-A0A084JYN6-F1
#
_entry.id   AF-A0A084JYN6-F1
#
_cell.length_a   1.000
_cell.length_b   1.000
_cell.length_c   1.000
_cell.angle_alpha   90.00
_cell.angle_beta   90.00
_cell.angle_gamma   90.00
#
_symmetry.space_group_name_H-M   'P 1'
#
loop_
_entity.id
_entity.type
_entity.pdbx_description
1 polymer ?
#
loop_
_entity_poly.entity_id
_entity_poly.type
_entity_poly.pdbx_seq_one_letter_code
_entity_poly.pdbx_strand_id
1 'polypeptide(L)'
;MKNTVNTIIAISLALYSIATSAQRTDPKNQDKELGAISWYRDYSTALQLSKEYNKPVLILFQEVPGCATCRNYGHDVLSNPLMTEAIQNEFIPLAIYNNKGGKDKDVLKIYKEPAWNNPVVRIVDYDGVDIVDRVGNDYSAQGLYSAMENALKVCKKEIPQYMKILAKELYGYINSRNKETYYSMYCFWSGEKLLGTQPGILNTEAGFMNGYEVVKVTYDNTAVNISDLNSYASSQEMRPIKKDQSYRISSKDEDYYLKHSNYQYLPLSPLQRTLINSALGNRNDAQQYLSPQQRKWYAESRKTDKTLYLSPFGQAWKERTYRS
;
A
#
# COMPACT_ATOMS: atom_id res chain seq x y z
N MET A 1 44.56 3.94 67.66
CA MET A 1 43.83 4.68 66.61
C MET A 1 44.08 3.99 65.28
N LYS A 2 43.08 3.28 64.75
CA LYS A 2 43.18 2.45 63.54
C LYS A 2 42.79 3.30 62.32
N ASN A 3 43.69 3.43 61.35
CA ASN A 3 43.40 3.97 60.03
C ASN A 3 42.90 2.83 59.13
N THR A 4 41.63 2.84 58.79
CA THR A 4 41.03 1.99 57.74
C THR A 4 40.92 2.80 56.46
N VAL A 5 41.73 2.43 55.47
CA VAL A 5 41.61 2.90 54.08
C VAL A 5 40.61 1.97 53.39
N ASN A 6 39.41 2.48 53.09
CA ASN A 6 38.44 1.80 52.23
C ASN A 6 38.65 2.26 50.79
N THR A 7 39.25 1.40 49.97
CA THR A 7 39.32 1.57 48.51
C THR A 7 37.99 1.12 47.91
N ILE A 8 37.20 2.07 47.40
CA ILE A 8 35.98 1.78 46.63
C ILE A 8 36.42 1.44 45.20
N ILE A 9 36.28 0.18 44.81
CA ILE A 9 36.42 -0.26 43.41
C ILE A 9 35.08 0.04 42.73
N ALA A 10 35.04 1.05 41.88
CA ALA A 10 33.92 1.31 40.98
C ALA A 10 33.98 0.31 39.81
N ILE A 11 33.10 -0.70 39.83
CA ILE A 11 32.90 -1.60 38.69
C ILE A 11 31.97 -0.87 37.71
N SER A 12 32.55 -0.26 36.69
CA SER A 12 31.80 0.27 35.55
C SER A 12 31.29 -0.91 34.70
N LEU A 13 30.03 -1.29 34.90
CA LEU A 13 29.30 -2.15 33.96
C LEU A 13 29.04 -1.36 32.68
N ALA A 14 29.96 -1.47 31.72
CA ALA A 14 29.72 -1.05 30.35
C ALA A 14 28.71 -2.02 29.72
N LEU A 15 27.43 -1.63 29.73
CA LEU A 15 26.40 -2.25 28.90
C LEU A 15 26.74 -1.96 27.43
N TYR A 16 27.49 -2.88 26.81
CA TYR A 16 27.58 -2.94 25.36
C TYR A 16 26.22 -3.36 24.82
N SER A 17 25.39 -2.39 24.46
CA SER A 17 24.27 -2.60 23.57
C SER A 17 24.84 -2.95 22.19
N ILE A 18 25.07 -4.25 21.96
CA ILE A 18 25.29 -4.79 20.62
C ILE A 18 23.93 -4.66 19.92
N ALA A 19 23.69 -3.52 19.30
CA ALA A 19 22.69 -3.42 18.25
C ALA A 19 23.23 -4.26 17.09
N THR A 20 22.94 -5.56 17.10
CA THR A 20 23.06 -6.36 15.88
C THR A 20 22.12 -5.72 14.89
N SER A 21 22.68 -5.01 13.89
CA SER A 21 21.92 -4.56 12.73
C SER A 21 21.31 -5.80 12.10
N ALA A 22 20.06 -6.07 12.45
CA ALA A 22 19.28 -7.19 11.95
C ALA A 22 19.39 -7.18 10.42
N GLN A 23 20.04 -8.19 9.85
CA GLN A 23 20.39 -8.21 8.43
C GLN A 23 19.09 -8.24 7.61
N ARG A 24 18.84 -7.14 6.89
CA ARG A 24 17.74 -7.02 5.94
C ARG A 24 18.26 -7.17 4.53
N THR A 25 17.42 -7.69 3.64
CA THR A 25 17.68 -7.64 2.20
C THR A 25 17.56 -6.20 1.69
N ASP A 26 18.29 -5.89 0.61
CA ASP A 26 18.20 -4.59 -0.07
C ASP A 26 17.28 -4.74 -1.30
N PRO A 27 16.12 -4.06 -1.34
CA PRO A 27 15.24 -4.06 -2.51
C PRO A 27 15.91 -3.64 -3.83
N LYS A 28 17.02 -2.88 -3.77
CA LYS A 28 17.81 -2.51 -4.95
C LYS A 28 18.67 -3.64 -5.48
N ASN A 29 19.00 -4.61 -4.62
CA ASN A 29 19.91 -5.71 -4.91
C ASN A 29 19.45 -6.99 -4.20
N GLN A 30 18.27 -7.48 -4.58
CA GLN A 30 17.71 -8.75 -4.11
C GLN A 30 17.08 -9.53 -5.26
N ASP A 31 16.86 -10.82 -5.02
CA ASP A 31 16.19 -11.70 -5.95
C ASP A 31 14.76 -11.24 -6.26
N LYS A 32 14.30 -11.42 -7.50
CA LYS A 32 13.02 -10.90 -8.01
C LYS A 32 11.82 -11.45 -7.24
N GLU A 33 11.97 -12.67 -6.74
CA GLU A 33 11.04 -13.41 -5.90
C GLU A 33 10.66 -12.63 -4.63
N LEU A 34 11.55 -11.79 -4.10
CA LEU A 34 11.30 -11.00 -2.89
C LEU A 34 10.57 -9.67 -3.15
N GLY A 35 10.35 -9.31 -4.41
CA GLY A 35 9.68 -8.08 -4.79
C GLY A 35 10.43 -6.81 -4.36
N ALA A 36 9.69 -5.80 -3.89
CA ALA A 36 10.24 -4.50 -3.49
C ALA A 36 10.33 -4.30 -1.96
N ILE A 37 10.14 -5.36 -1.19
CA ILE A 37 10.13 -5.34 0.28
C ILE A 37 11.53 -5.63 0.79
N SER A 38 11.97 -4.91 1.82
CA SER A 38 13.22 -5.19 2.54
C SER A 38 12.93 -6.16 3.67
N TRP A 39 13.36 -7.41 3.52
CA TRP A 39 13.01 -8.53 4.39
C TRP A 39 14.08 -8.78 5.44
N TYR A 40 13.68 -9.03 6.68
CA TYR A 40 14.53 -9.73 7.65
C TYR A 40 14.79 -11.16 7.17
N ARG A 41 15.93 -11.72 7.58
CA ARG A 41 16.33 -13.11 7.27
C ARG A 41 16.58 -13.99 8.50
N ASP A 42 16.45 -13.43 9.70
CA ASP A 42 16.62 -14.17 10.96
C ASP A 42 15.29 -14.23 11.73
N TYR A 43 14.80 -15.44 11.96
CA TYR A 43 13.51 -15.71 12.59
C TYR A 43 13.44 -15.21 14.04
N SER A 44 14.47 -15.51 14.84
CA SER A 44 14.52 -15.06 16.24
C SER A 44 14.50 -13.53 16.35
N THR A 45 15.23 -12.86 15.47
CA THR A 45 15.26 -11.40 15.38
C THR A 45 13.89 -10.84 15.00
N ALA A 46 13.20 -11.44 14.03
CA ALA A 46 11.86 -11.00 13.63
C ALA A 46 10.84 -11.12 14.77
N LEU A 47 10.86 -12.21 15.55
CA LEU A 47 9.99 -12.35 16.72
C LEU A 47 10.31 -11.33 17.82
N GLN A 48 11.61 -11.07 18.07
CA GLN A 48 12.02 -10.04 19.03
C GLN A 48 11.51 -8.65 18.63
N LEU A 49 11.66 -8.28 17.35
CA LEU A 49 11.16 -7.01 16.83
C LEU A 49 9.64 -6.95 16.84
N SER A 50 8.95 -8.07 16.60
CA SER A 50 7.50 -8.17 16.71
C SER A 50 7.01 -7.80 18.11
N LYS A 51 7.70 -8.32 19.14
CA LYS A 51 7.44 -7.97 20.54
C LYS A 51 7.75 -6.50 20.84
N GLU A 52 8.90 -6.01 20.38
CA GLU A 52 9.37 -4.64 20.65
C GLU A 52 8.46 -3.57 20.02
N TYR A 53 8.10 -3.75 18.74
CA TYR A 53 7.28 -2.79 18.00
C TYR A 53 5.78 -3.09 18.08
N ASN A 54 5.38 -4.14 18.80
CA ASN A 54 4.01 -4.64 18.86
C ASN A 54 3.41 -4.82 17.45
N LYS A 55 4.11 -5.53 16.56
CA LYS A 55 3.69 -5.78 15.17
C LYS A 55 3.75 -7.27 14.86
N PRO A 56 2.70 -7.88 14.27
CA PRO A 56 2.78 -9.27 13.84
C PRO A 56 3.88 -9.47 12.80
N VAL A 57 4.44 -10.68 12.73
CA VAL A 57 5.43 -11.05 11.71
C VAL A 57 4.69 -11.60 10.51
N LEU A 58 4.95 -11.02 9.33
CA LEU A 58 4.54 -11.59 8.05
C LEU A 58 5.72 -12.40 7.51
N ILE A 59 5.56 -13.72 7.48
CA ILE A 59 6.58 -14.66 7.05
C ILE A 59 6.27 -15.10 5.62
N LEU A 60 7.18 -14.83 4.70
CA LEU A 60 7.19 -15.35 3.35
C LEU A 60 8.09 -16.59 3.29
N PHE A 61 7.50 -17.75 2.98
CA PHE A 61 8.24 -18.95 2.61
C PHE A 61 8.28 -19.04 1.08
N GLN A 62 9.48 -18.99 0.50
CA GLN A 62 9.61 -18.90 -0.95
C GLN A 62 10.91 -19.52 -1.46
N GLU A 63 10.87 -20.09 -2.66
CA GLU A 63 12.07 -20.54 -3.36
C GLU A 63 12.86 -19.33 -3.85
N VAL A 64 14.16 -19.28 -3.54
CA VAL A 64 15.05 -18.23 -4.03
C VAL A 64 16.42 -18.80 -4.46
N PRO A 65 16.76 -18.75 -5.77
CA PRO A 65 15.87 -18.42 -6.89
C PRO A 65 14.75 -19.46 -7.02
N GLY A 66 13.61 -19.04 -7.56
CA GLY A 66 12.40 -19.85 -7.68
C GLY A 66 11.85 -19.91 -9.10
N CYS A 67 10.76 -20.66 -9.28
CA CYS A 67 10.08 -20.83 -10.56
C CYS A 67 9.33 -19.56 -11.02
N ALA A 68 8.65 -19.63 -12.17
CA ALA A 68 7.86 -18.51 -12.69
C ALA A 68 6.80 -18.01 -11.69
N THR A 69 6.15 -18.90 -10.96
CA THR A 69 5.17 -18.53 -9.91
C THR A 69 5.81 -17.66 -8.83
N CYS A 70 7.02 -18.02 -8.35
CA CYS A 70 7.73 -17.24 -7.33
C CYS A 70 8.12 -15.85 -7.85
N ARG A 71 8.64 -15.77 -9.08
CA ARG A 71 9.02 -14.50 -9.71
C ARG A 71 7.82 -13.61 -9.98
N ASN A 72 6.71 -14.18 -10.46
CA ASN A 72 5.48 -13.44 -10.72
C ASN A 72 4.86 -12.95 -9.41
N TYR A 73 4.85 -13.75 -8.34
CA TYR A 73 4.40 -13.28 -7.03
C TYR A 73 5.25 -12.11 -6.51
N GLY A 74 6.57 -12.20 -6.66
CA GLY A 74 7.51 -11.11 -6.38
C GLY A 74 7.18 -9.83 -7.17
N HIS A 75 6.91 -9.96 -8.47
CA HIS A 75 6.64 -8.85 -9.37
C HIS A 75 5.24 -8.24 -9.22
N ASP A 76 4.20 -9.07 -9.22
CA ASP A 76 2.80 -8.65 -9.33
C ASP A 76 2.18 -8.30 -7.97
N VAL A 77 2.65 -8.95 -6.90
CA VAL A 77 2.11 -8.77 -5.54
C VAL A 77 3.09 -8.01 -4.67
N LEU A 78 4.29 -8.55 -4.48
CA LEU A 78 5.28 -8.03 -3.53
C LEU A 78 6.02 -6.77 -4.02
N SER A 79 5.76 -6.33 -5.25
CA SER A 79 6.27 -5.06 -5.79
C SER A 79 5.18 -4.02 -6.03
N ASN A 80 3.92 -4.30 -5.65
CA ASN A 80 2.89 -3.26 -5.63
C ASN A 80 3.26 -2.20 -4.57
N PRO A 81 3.28 -0.89 -4.89
CA PRO A 81 3.75 0.12 -3.96
C PRO A 81 3.00 0.20 -2.62
N LEU A 82 1.66 0.22 -2.64
CA LEU A 82 0.88 0.29 -1.39
C LEU A 82 0.90 -1.03 -0.63
N MET A 83 1.02 -2.17 -1.32
CA MET A 83 1.23 -3.48 -0.67
C MET A 83 2.57 -3.52 0.07
N THR A 84 3.64 -3.06 -0.59
CA THR A 84 4.98 -2.97 -0.01
C THR A 84 4.97 -2.08 1.23
N GLU A 85 4.31 -0.93 1.16
CA GLU A 85 4.13 -0.03 2.31
C GLU A 85 3.35 -0.69 3.44
N ALA A 86 2.26 -1.39 3.13
CA ALA A 86 1.45 -2.09 4.13
C ALA A 86 2.28 -3.16 4.85
N ILE A 87 3.03 -3.97 4.11
CA ILE A 87 3.88 -5.03 4.68
C ILE A 87 4.97 -4.43 5.57
N GLN A 88 5.68 -3.40 5.12
CA GLN A 88 6.83 -2.85 5.87
C GLN A 88 6.44 -1.95 7.04
N ASN A 89 5.26 -1.32 7.01
CA ASN A 89 4.83 -0.41 8.07
C ASN A 89 3.96 -1.12 9.11
N GLU A 90 3.16 -2.11 8.73
CA GLU A 90 2.19 -2.74 9.65
C GLU A 90 2.67 -4.08 10.22
N PHE A 91 3.67 -4.70 9.58
CA PHE A 91 4.22 -6.01 9.94
C PHE A 91 5.74 -5.96 10.12
N ILE A 92 6.30 -7.00 10.72
CA ILE A 92 7.72 -7.34 10.59
C ILE A 92 7.88 -8.28 9.39
N PRO A 93 8.43 -7.85 8.24
CA PRO A 93 8.59 -8.71 7.07
C PRO A 93 9.76 -9.67 7.24
N LEU A 94 9.51 -10.98 7.25
CA LEU A 94 10.53 -12.03 7.31
C LEU A 94 10.46 -12.91 6.07
N ALA A 95 11.61 -13.15 5.42
CA ALA A 95 11.72 -14.10 4.32
C ALA A 95 12.49 -15.35 4.75
N ILE A 96 11.90 -16.51 4.50
CA ILE A 96 12.47 -17.84 4.73
C ILE A 96 12.62 -18.50 3.36
N TYR A 97 13.84 -18.87 3.00
CA TYR A 97 14.08 -19.53 1.71
C TYR A 97 13.77 -21.02 1.84
N ASN A 98 12.66 -21.46 1.26
CA ASN A 98 12.16 -22.82 1.45
C ASN A 98 12.97 -23.90 0.68
N ASN A 99 13.96 -23.48 -0.11
CA ASN A 99 14.86 -24.35 -0.88
C ASN A 99 16.31 -24.30 -0.36
N LYS A 100 16.54 -23.75 0.84
CA LYS A 100 17.85 -23.69 1.49
C LYS A 100 17.88 -24.49 2.79
N GLY A 101 19.09 -24.93 3.15
CA GLY A 101 19.36 -25.60 4.42
C GLY A 101 19.52 -24.62 5.58
N GLY A 102 20.13 -25.10 6.67
CA GLY A 102 20.46 -24.27 7.83
C GLY A 102 19.22 -23.68 8.53
N LYS A 103 19.34 -22.43 8.98
CA LYS A 103 18.29 -21.74 9.75
C LYS A 103 16.93 -21.71 9.03
N ASP A 104 16.91 -21.54 7.71
CA ASP A 104 15.67 -21.53 6.93
C ASP A 104 14.94 -22.89 7.06
N LYS A 105 15.69 -24.01 6.94
CA LYS A 105 15.15 -25.37 7.10
C LYS A 105 14.63 -25.62 8.52
N ASP A 106 15.24 -25.03 9.54
CA ASP A 106 14.76 -25.17 10.91
C ASP A 106 13.42 -24.46 11.11
N VAL A 107 13.21 -23.30 10.48
CA VAL A 107 11.91 -22.61 10.50
C VAL A 107 10.85 -23.39 9.72
N LEU A 108 11.20 -24.00 8.59
CA LEU A 108 10.27 -24.91 7.89
C LEU A 108 9.75 -26.04 8.80
N LYS A 109 10.61 -26.61 9.66
CA LYS A 109 10.21 -27.65 10.62
C LYS A 109 9.23 -27.13 11.68
N ILE A 110 9.43 -25.90 12.17
CA ILE A 110 8.52 -25.26 13.15
C ILE A 110 7.10 -25.19 12.58
N TYR A 111 6.97 -24.69 11.36
CA TYR A 111 5.67 -24.48 10.71
C TYR A 111 5.16 -25.68 9.90
N LYS A 112 5.95 -26.77 9.84
CA LYS A 112 5.69 -27.94 9.01
C LYS A 112 5.47 -27.57 7.53
N GLU A 113 6.17 -26.55 7.05
CA GLU A 113 6.13 -26.15 5.65
C GLU A 113 7.00 -27.08 4.79
N PRO A 114 6.53 -27.50 3.62
CA PRO A 114 7.34 -28.31 2.72
C PRO A 114 8.47 -27.46 2.11
N ALA A 115 9.59 -28.10 1.82
CA ALA A 115 10.65 -27.51 1.01
C ALA A 115 10.28 -27.55 -0.48
N TRP A 116 10.86 -26.67 -1.28
CA TRP A 116 10.67 -26.64 -2.75
C TRP A 116 9.19 -26.57 -3.16
N ASN A 117 8.45 -25.63 -2.57
CA ASN A 117 7.06 -25.35 -2.93
C ASN A 117 6.87 -23.91 -3.41
N ASN A 118 5.71 -23.68 -4.01
CA ASN A 118 5.24 -22.35 -4.37
C ASN A 118 5.14 -21.41 -3.15
N PRO A 119 5.04 -20.08 -3.36
CA PRO A 119 4.98 -19.09 -2.29
C PRO A 119 3.93 -19.41 -1.23
N VAL A 120 4.31 -19.25 0.04
CA VAL A 120 3.39 -19.37 1.18
C VAL A 120 3.61 -18.18 2.10
N VAL A 121 2.51 -17.60 2.56
CA VAL A 121 2.55 -16.56 3.58
C VAL A 121 1.88 -17.07 4.86
N ARG A 122 2.57 -16.86 5.99
CA ARG A 122 2.02 -17.00 7.33
C ARG A 122 2.11 -15.67 8.05
N ILE A 123 1.13 -15.35 8.88
CA ILE A 123 1.19 -14.18 9.74
C ILE A 123 1.03 -14.65 11.18
N VAL A 124 2.02 -14.33 11.99
CA VAL A 124 2.17 -14.85 13.34
C VAL A 124 2.33 -13.72 14.35
N ASP A 125 2.03 -13.99 15.62
CA ASP A 125 2.33 -13.08 16.72
C ASP A 125 3.82 -13.11 17.12
N TYR A 126 4.17 -12.47 18.24
CA TYR A 126 5.56 -12.44 18.73
C TYR A 126 6.03 -13.79 19.34
N ASP A 127 5.11 -14.71 19.63
CA ASP A 127 5.42 -16.06 20.11
C ASP A 127 5.55 -17.06 18.94
N GLY A 128 5.33 -16.60 17.70
CA GLY A 128 5.41 -17.42 16.49
C GLY A 128 4.16 -18.27 16.25
N VAL A 129 3.04 -17.92 16.87
CA VAL A 129 1.75 -18.60 16.68
C VAL A 129 0.99 -17.94 15.53
N ASP A 130 0.46 -18.73 14.60
CA ASP A 130 -0.38 -18.21 13.51
C ASP A 130 -1.62 -17.51 14.08
N ILE A 131 -1.86 -16.27 13.64
CA ILE A 131 -3.03 -15.47 14.04
C ILE A 131 -4.09 -15.38 12.94
N VAL A 132 -3.79 -15.89 11.76
CA VAL A 132 -4.70 -16.04 10.62
C VAL A 132 -4.36 -17.32 9.87
N ASP A 133 -5.28 -17.76 9.00
CA ASP A 133 -5.04 -18.93 8.17
C ASP A 133 -3.83 -18.75 7.25
N ARG A 134 -3.08 -19.84 7.08
CA ARG A 134 -1.97 -19.95 6.15
C ARG A 134 -2.44 -19.63 4.72
N VAL A 135 -1.78 -18.68 4.07
CA VAL A 135 -2.03 -18.35 2.66
C VAL A 135 -1.14 -19.21 1.78
N GLY A 136 -1.73 -20.17 1.10
CA GLY A 136 -1.05 -20.96 0.07
C GLY A 136 -2.03 -21.39 -1.01
N ASN A 137 -1.53 -21.60 -2.23
CA ASN A 137 -2.34 -21.81 -3.44
C ASN A 137 -3.25 -20.62 -3.84
N ASP A 138 -3.18 -19.51 -3.13
CA ASP A 138 -3.69 -18.20 -3.55
C ASP A 138 -2.52 -17.23 -3.68
N TYR A 139 -2.14 -16.94 -4.93
CA TYR A 139 -1.04 -16.04 -5.27
C TYR A 139 -1.55 -14.65 -5.69
N SER A 140 -2.81 -14.34 -5.40
CA SER A 140 -3.40 -13.06 -5.72
C SER A 140 -3.00 -11.99 -4.68
N ALA A 141 -2.98 -10.73 -5.12
CA ALA A 141 -2.81 -9.61 -4.21
C ALA A 141 -4.00 -9.48 -3.24
N GLN A 142 -5.21 -9.87 -3.67
CA GLN A 142 -6.41 -9.90 -2.83
C GLN A 142 -6.27 -10.89 -1.68
N GLY A 143 -5.74 -12.08 -1.94
CA GLY A 143 -5.50 -13.11 -0.93
C GLY A 143 -4.54 -12.62 0.15
N LEU A 144 -3.39 -12.06 -0.26
CA LEU A 144 -2.41 -11.48 0.65
C LEU A 144 -3.01 -10.31 1.46
N TYR A 145 -3.69 -9.39 0.79
CA TYR A 145 -4.37 -8.26 1.45
C TYR A 145 -5.35 -8.74 2.51
N SER A 146 -6.19 -9.73 2.19
CA SER A 146 -7.22 -10.26 3.10
C SER A 146 -6.59 -10.86 4.35
N ALA A 147 -5.49 -11.60 4.21
CA ALA A 147 -4.76 -12.15 5.35
C ALA A 147 -4.15 -11.04 6.22
N MET A 148 -3.53 -10.02 5.62
CA MET A 148 -3.00 -8.87 6.34
C MET A 148 -4.09 -8.10 7.07
N GLU A 149 -5.22 -7.84 6.43
CA GLU A 149 -6.37 -7.16 7.03
C GLU A 149 -6.91 -7.93 8.24
N ASN A 150 -7.09 -9.25 8.09
CA ASN A 150 -7.55 -10.11 9.17
C ASN A 150 -6.56 -10.14 10.34
N ALA A 151 -5.26 -10.19 10.07
CA ALA A 151 -4.24 -10.17 11.11
C ALA A 151 -4.29 -8.86 11.91
N LEU A 152 -4.43 -7.71 11.24
CA LEU A 152 -4.60 -6.42 11.93
C LEU A 152 -5.88 -6.39 12.77
N LYS A 153 -7.00 -6.93 12.27
CA LYS A 153 -8.26 -7.05 13.03
C LYS A 153 -8.10 -7.92 14.28
N VAL A 154 -7.46 -9.08 14.17
CA VAL A 154 -7.17 -9.98 15.30
C VAL A 154 -6.28 -9.29 16.34
N CYS A 155 -5.26 -8.57 15.88
CA CYS A 155 -4.40 -7.74 16.74
C CYS A 155 -5.09 -6.46 17.26
N LYS A 156 -6.37 -6.21 16.94
CA LYS A 156 -7.14 -5.01 17.31
C LYS A 156 -6.46 -3.71 16.87
N LYS A 157 -5.75 -3.75 15.75
CA LYS A 157 -5.13 -2.59 15.11
C LYS A 157 -6.10 -1.94 14.13
N GLU A 158 -6.06 -0.62 14.05
CA GLU A 158 -6.76 0.09 12.99
C GLU A 158 -6.14 -0.24 11.64
N ILE A 159 -6.98 -0.47 10.63
CA ILE A 159 -6.51 -0.63 9.25
C ILE A 159 -6.24 0.77 8.69
N PRO A 160 -4.99 1.09 8.31
CA PRO A 160 -4.65 2.41 7.79
C PRO A 160 -5.43 2.76 6.52
N GLN A 161 -5.73 4.05 6.34
CA GLN A 161 -6.54 4.52 5.22
C GLN A 161 -5.94 4.18 3.86
N TYR A 162 -4.61 4.22 3.70
CA TYR A 162 -3.94 3.81 2.45
C TYR A 162 -4.09 2.30 2.16
N MET A 163 -4.23 1.47 3.19
CA MET A 163 -4.54 0.05 3.04
C MET A 163 -6.00 -0.15 2.60
N LYS A 164 -6.94 0.66 3.11
CA LYS A 164 -8.34 0.65 2.64
C LYS A 164 -8.45 1.09 1.18
N ILE A 165 -7.61 2.03 0.75
CA ILE A 165 -7.49 2.42 -0.66
C ILE A 165 -6.97 1.24 -1.50
N LEU A 166 -5.87 0.61 -1.08
CA LEU A 166 -5.35 -0.58 -1.75
C LEU A 166 -6.43 -1.66 -1.91
N ALA A 167 -7.23 -1.94 -0.88
CA ALA A 167 -8.35 -2.86 -0.96
C ALA A 167 -9.30 -2.52 -2.11
N LYS A 168 -9.78 -1.28 -2.14
CA LYS A 168 -10.72 -0.79 -3.16
C LYS A 168 -10.14 -0.90 -4.55
N GLU A 169 -8.85 -0.64 -4.72
CA GLU A 169 -8.20 -0.80 -6.02
C GLU A 169 -8.09 -2.28 -6.40
N LEU A 170 -7.64 -3.15 -5.50
CA LEU A 170 -7.53 -4.59 -5.76
C LEU A 170 -8.88 -5.25 -6.09
N TYR A 171 -9.96 -4.87 -5.41
CA TYR A 171 -11.31 -5.39 -5.69
C TYR A 171 -11.99 -4.66 -6.85
N GLY A 172 -11.67 -3.38 -7.05
CA GLY A 172 -12.16 -2.57 -8.16
C GLY A 172 -11.66 -3.10 -9.51
N TYR A 173 -10.43 -3.60 -9.62
CA TYR A 173 -9.95 -4.18 -10.90
C TYR A 173 -10.64 -5.50 -11.31
N ILE A 174 -11.63 -5.98 -10.54
CA ILE A 174 -12.53 -7.04 -11.00
C ILE A 174 -13.51 -6.41 -12.01
N ASN A 175 -13.24 -6.57 -13.31
CA ASN A 175 -13.98 -5.94 -14.42
C ASN A 175 -15.52 -6.05 -14.35
N SER A 176 -16.06 -7.08 -13.68
CA SER A 176 -17.51 -7.22 -13.51
C SER A 176 -18.13 -6.24 -12.50
N ARG A 177 -17.33 -5.70 -11.56
CA ARG A 177 -17.77 -4.75 -10.52
C ARG A 177 -17.69 -3.30 -10.96
N ASN A 178 -16.72 -2.97 -11.81
CA ASN A 178 -16.55 -1.59 -12.28
C ASN A 178 -17.61 -1.23 -13.32
N LYS A 179 -18.29 -0.12 -13.07
CA LYS A 179 -19.19 0.52 -14.02
C LYS A 179 -18.78 1.96 -14.24
N GLU A 180 -19.12 2.46 -15.42
CA GLU A 180 -18.92 3.85 -15.80
C GLU A 180 -20.27 4.53 -15.90
N THR A 181 -20.33 5.76 -15.44
CA THR A 181 -21.46 6.68 -15.67
C THR A 181 -20.90 8.06 -15.98
N TYR A 182 -21.72 8.91 -16.61
CA TYR A 182 -21.32 10.22 -17.10
C TYR A 182 -22.31 11.26 -16.61
N TYR A 183 -21.79 12.39 -16.16
CA TYR A 183 -22.60 13.52 -15.71
C TYR A 183 -22.19 14.78 -16.49
N SER A 184 -23.13 15.45 -17.17
CA SER A 184 -22.91 16.80 -17.71
C SER A 184 -23.15 17.84 -16.63
N MET A 185 -22.39 18.93 -16.68
CA MET A 185 -22.50 20.04 -15.73
C MET A 185 -21.91 21.33 -16.33
N TYR A 186 -21.93 22.41 -15.56
CA TYR A 186 -21.32 23.68 -15.97
C TYR A 186 -19.79 23.68 -15.85
N CYS A 187 -19.26 23.10 -14.77
CA CYS A 187 -17.82 23.07 -14.49
C CYS A 187 -17.37 21.68 -13.96
N PHE A 188 -16.63 20.92 -14.76
CA PHE A 188 -16.16 19.59 -14.36
C PHE A 188 -15.17 19.61 -13.19
N TRP A 189 -14.46 20.72 -12.91
CA TRP A 189 -13.62 20.81 -11.70
C TRP A 189 -14.45 20.72 -10.42
N SER A 190 -15.61 21.38 -10.42
CA SER A 190 -16.60 21.25 -9.33
C SER A 190 -17.23 19.86 -9.34
N GLY A 191 -17.44 19.30 -10.53
CA GLY A 191 -17.83 17.91 -10.74
C GLY A 191 -16.94 16.90 -10.05
N GLU A 192 -15.66 16.86 -10.43
CA GLU A 192 -14.68 15.91 -9.93
C GLU A 192 -14.58 15.98 -8.41
N LYS A 193 -14.49 17.19 -7.84
CA LYS A 193 -14.37 17.32 -6.37
C LYS A 193 -15.61 16.87 -5.60
N LEU A 194 -16.81 16.94 -6.20
CA LEU A 194 -18.07 16.59 -5.53
C LEU A 194 -18.43 15.13 -5.75
N LEU A 195 -18.20 14.60 -6.95
CA LEU A 195 -18.46 13.20 -7.28
C LEU A 195 -17.41 12.29 -6.63
N GLY A 196 -16.14 12.72 -6.57
CA GLY A 196 -15.06 11.93 -5.96
C GLY A 196 -15.16 11.77 -4.44
N THR A 197 -16.05 12.49 -3.74
CA THR A 197 -16.32 12.27 -2.31
C THR A 197 -17.30 11.14 -2.06
N GLN A 198 -18.02 10.68 -3.08
CA GLN A 198 -19.09 9.71 -2.89
C GLN A 198 -18.51 8.32 -2.55
N PRO A 199 -19.10 7.62 -1.56
CA PRO A 199 -18.70 6.25 -1.24
C PRO A 199 -18.75 5.35 -2.48
N GLY A 200 -17.76 4.49 -2.64
CA GLY A 200 -17.67 3.53 -3.75
C GLY A 200 -17.22 4.09 -5.11
N ILE A 201 -16.95 5.40 -5.20
CA ILE A 201 -16.26 5.97 -6.37
C ILE A 201 -14.78 5.55 -6.37
N LEU A 202 -14.32 5.13 -7.55
CA LEU A 202 -12.96 4.65 -7.80
C LEU A 202 -12.13 5.64 -8.61
N ASN A 203 -12.77 6.36 -9.53
CA ASN A 203 -12.12 7.38 -10.36
C ASN A 203 -13.11 8.45 -10.83
N THR A 204 -12.64 9.69 -10.95
CA THR A 204 -13.29 10.75 -11.72
C THR A 204 -12.39 11.19 -12.87
N GLU A 205 -12.96 11.50 -14.03
CA GLU A 205 -12.20 11.96 -15.19
C GLU A 205 -12.96 13.09 -15.87
N ALA A 206 -12.35 14.28 -15.89
CA ALA A 206 -12.84 15.43 -16.65
C ALA A 206 -12.78 15.21 -18.16
N GLY A 207 -13.83 15.63 -18.86
CA GLY A 207 -13.92 15.55 -20.30
C GLY A 207 -15.01 16.42 -20.89
N PHE A 208 -15.17 16.30 -22.20
CA PHE A 208 -16.22 16.97 -22.96
C PHE A 208 -17.02 15.95 -23.75
N MET A 209 -18.34 16.15 -23.82
CA MET A 209 -19.24 15.35 -24.64
C MET A 209 -20.39 16.23 -25.14
N ASN A 210 -20.70 16.19 -26.44
CA ASN A 210 -21.73 17.02 -27.08
C ASN A 210 -21.70 18.52 -26.73
N GLY A 211 -20.50 19.10 -26.61
CA GLY A 211 -20.34 20.52 -26.28
C GLY A 211 -20.53 20.88 -24.80
N TYR A 212 -20.77 19.88 -23.93
CA TYR A 212 -20.86 20.07 -22.48
C TYR A 212 -19.58 19.63 -21.80
N GLU A 213 -19.30 20.25 -20.65
CA GLU A 213 -18.37 19.71 -19.67
C GLU A 213 -18.99 18.49 -18.98
N VAL A 214 -18.18 17.44 -18.84
CA VAL A 214 -18.61 16.13 -18.36
C VAL A 214 -17.58 15.56 -17.39
N VAL A 215 -18.05 14.88 -16.36
CA VAL A 215 -17.22 14.00 -15.54
C VAL A 215 -17.64 12.56 -15.81
N LYS A 216 -16.70 11.73 -16.27
CA LYS A 216 -16.83 10.28 -16.25
C LYS A 216 -16.51 9.80 -14.84
N VAL A 217 -17.39 9.00 -14.28
CA VAL A 217 -17.22 8.38 -12.96
C VAL A 217 -17.10 6.88 -13.13
N THR A 218 -16.02 6.32 -12.60
CA THR A 218 -15.86 4.87 -12.44
C THR A 218 -16.18 4.51 -10.99
N TYR A 219 -17.06 3.53 -10.79
CA TYR A 219 -17.53 3.14 -9.46
C TYR A 219 -17.65 1.62 -9.31
N ASP A 220 -17.56 1.15 -8.07
CA ASP A 220 -17.86 -0.24 -7.69
C ASP A 220 -19.37 -0.41 -7.54
N ASN A 221 -20.00 -1.16 -8.45
CA ASN A 221 -21.45 -1.38 -8.46
C ASN A 221 -21.97 -2.26 -7.31
N THR A 222 -21.08 -2.85 -6.51
CA THR A 222 -21.44 -3.55 -5.27
C THR A 222 -21.46 -2.61 -4.07
N ALA A 223 -20.79 -1.46 -4.18
CA ALA A 223 -20.73 -0.43 -3.14
C ALA A 223 -21.62 0.78 -3.43
N VAL A 224 -21.98 1.03 -4.69
CA VAL A 224 -22.77 2.18 -5.12
C VAL A 224 -24.07 1.75 -5.77
N ASN A 225 -25.19 2.26 -5.26
CA ASN A 225 -26.46 2.27 -5.96
C ASN A 225 -26.49 3.45 -6.95
N ILE A 226 -26.62 3.16 -8.24
CA ILE A 226 -26.61 4.19 -9.29
C ILE A 226 -27.76 5.21 -9.14
N SER A 227 -28.89 4.81 -8.57
CA SER A 227 -30.01 5.72 -8.29
C SER A 227 -29.62 6.79 -7.26
N ASP A 228 -28.88 6.39 -6.23
CA ASP A 228 -28.45 7.30 -5.16
C ASP A 228 -27.38 8.25 -5.69
N LEU A 229 -26.43 7.74 -6.48
CA LEU A 229 -25.42 8.57 -7.12
C LEU A 229 -26.04 9.58 -8.11
N ASN A 230 -27.03 9.16 -8.90
CA ASN A 230 -27.76 10.06 -9.80
C ASN A 230 -28.57 11.12 -9.04
N SER A 231 -29.16 10.75 -7.90
CA SER A 231 -29.90 11.68 -7.04
C SER A 231 -28.97 12.71 -6.42
N TYR A 232 -27.82 12.28 -5.91
CA TYR A 232 -26.78 13.17 -5.42
C TYR A 232 -26.28 14.11 -6.53
N ALA A 233 -25.92 13.58 -7.70
CA ALA A 233 -25.47 14.39 -8.83
C ALA A 233 -26.51 15.45 -9.22
N SER A 234 -27.79 15.07 -9.29
CA SER A 234 -28.90 16.00 -9.59
C SER A 234 -29.05 17.10 -8.54
N SER A 235 -28.84 16.77 -7.25
CA SER A 235 -28.84 17.77 -6.17
C SER A 235 -27.70 18.78 -6.26
N GLN A 236 -26.65 18.46 -7.02
CA GLN A 236 -25.49 19.32 -7.29
C GLN A 236 -25.55 19.95 -8.69
N GLU A 237 -26.76 20.02 -9.29
CA GLU A 237 -27.00 20.58 -10.64
C GLU A 237 -26.25 19.84 -11.76
N MET A 238 -25.93 18.56 -11.56
CA MET A 238 -25.32 17.69 -12.56
C MET A 238 -26.36 16.76 -13.15
N ARG A 239 -26.33 16.56 -14.47
CA ARG A 239 -27.31 15.72 -15.18
C ARG A 239 -26.67 14.41 -15.63
N PRO A 240 -27.21 13.24 -15.26
CA PRO A 240 -26.78 11.96 -15.82
C PRO A 240 -26.99 11.92 -17.34
N ILE A 241 -26.01 11.46 -18.08
CA ILE A 241 -26.05 11.34 -19.54
C ILE A 241 -25.51 9.98 -19.98
N LYS A 242 -25.99 9.49 -21.12
CA LYS A 242 -25.43 8.28 -21.72
C LYS A 242 -24.11 8.61 -22.42
N LYS A 243 -23.15 7.69 -22.35
CA LYS A 243 -21.94 7.74 -23.16
C LYS A 243 -22.31 7.78 -24.64
N ASP A 244 -21.62 8.63 -25.39
CA ASP A 244 -21.61 8.59 -26.86
C ASP A 244 -20.18 8.66 -27.41
N GLN A 245 -20.07 8.67 -28.73
CA GLN A 245 -18.79 8.63 -29.44
C GLN A 245 -18.02 9.97 -29.41
N SER A 246 -18.64 11.06 -28.97
CA SER A 246 -18.02 12.39 -28.91
C SER A 246 -17.24 12.63 -27.61
N TYR A 247 -17.33 11.71 -26.63
CA TYR A 247 -16.60 11.83 -25.37
C TYR A 247 -15.09 11.92 -25.63
N ARG A 248 -14.49 12.99 -25.14
CA ARG A 248 -13.04 13.20 -25.16
C ARG A 248 -12.56 13.65 -23.79
N ILE A 249 -11.50 13.03 -23.30
CA ILE A 249 -10.85 13.41 -22.04
C ILE A 249 -10.25 14.82 -22.15
N SER A 250 -10.34 15.61 -21.07
CA SER A 250 -9.61 16.87 -20.94
C SER A 250 -8.40 16.72 -20.04
N SER A 251 -7.36 16.03 -20.54
CA SER A 251 -6.16 15.69 -19.76
C SER A 251 -5.39 16.90 -19.20
N LYS A 252 -5.58 18.10 -19.78
CA LYS A 252 -4.98 19.34 -19.26
C LYS A 252 -5.70 19.87 -18.03
N ASP A 253 -6.96 19.51 -17.83
CA ASP A 253 -7.84 20.07 -16.82
C ASP A 253 -8.28 19.05 -15.75
N GLU A 254 -7.89 17.78 -15.92
CA GLU A 254 -8.10 16.70 -14.96
C GLU A 254 -7.36 16.96 -13.64
N ASP A 255 -7.97 16.52 -12.53
CA ASP A 255 -7.40 16.59 -11.18
C ASP A 255 -6.94 18.01 -10.79
N TYR A 256 -7.74 19.02 -11.14
CA TYR A 256 -7.37 20.43 -11.03
C TYR A 256 -6.78 20.83 -9.67
N TYR A 257 -7.39 20.43 -8.55
CA TYR A 257 -6.93 20.84 -7.23
C TYR A 257 -5.63 20.13 -6.84
N LEU A 258 -5.49 18.85 -7.19
CA LEU A 258 -4.25 18.09 -6.98
C LEU A 258 -3.12 18.69 -7.82
N LYS A 259 -3.36 18.98 -9.10
CA LYS A 259 -2.41 19.59 -10.04
C LYS A 259 -1.83 20.91 -9.53
N HIS A 260 -2.61 21.69 -8.80
CA HIS A 260 -2.18 22.99 -8.25
C HIS A 260 -1.67 22.90 -6.80
N SER A 261 -1.23 21.72 -6.37
CA SER A 261 -0.72 21.47 -5.01
C SER A 261 0.63 20.74 -5.03
N ASN A 262 1.26 20.60 -3.87
CA ASN A 262 2.49 19.80 -3.74
C ASN A 262 2.25 18.30 -3.94
N TYR A 263 1.00 17.82 -3.91
CA TYR A 263 0.68 16.41 -4.16
C TYR A 263 1.01 15.98 -5.60
N GLN A 264 1.11 16.93 -6.54
CA GLN A 264 1.48 16.64 -7.94
C GLN A 264 2.87 15.99 -8.07
N TYR A 265 3.75 16.20 -7.09
CA TYR A 265 5.12 15.67 -7.09
C TYR A 265 5.22 14.25 -6.52
N LEU A 266 4.09 13.69 -6.08
CA LEU A 266 4.04 12.37 -5.48
C LEU A 266 3.66 11.31 -6.51
N PRO A 267 4.22 10.09 -6.39
CA PRO A 267 3.61 8.92 -7.00
C PRO A 267 2.29 8.63 -6.27
N LEU A 268 1.17 8.64 -6.97
CA LEU A 268 -0.15 8.40 -6.40
C LEU A 268 -0.87 7.31 -7.20
N SER A 269 -1.55 6.43 -6.50
CA SER A 269 -2.48 5.49 -7.13
C SER A 269 -3.71 6.23 -7.69
N PRO A 270 -4.45 5.65 -8.66
CA PRO A 270 -5.64 6.28 -9.23
C PRO A 270 -6.65 6.72 -8.16
N LEU A 271 -6.99 5.86 -7.19
CA LEU A 271 -7.95 6.22 -6.17
C LEU A 271 -7.40 7.27 -5.19
N GLN A 272 -6.09 7.25 -4.90
CA GLN A 272 -5.47 8.36 -4.15
C GLN A 272 -5.64 9.69 -4.87
N ARG A 273 -5.45 9.75 -6.20
CA ARG A 273 -5.63 10.99 -6.97
C ARG A 273 -7.04 11.53 -6.84
N THR A 274 -8.06 10.70 -7.06
CA THR A 274 -9.47 11.11 -6.95
C THR A 274 -9.82 11.62 -5.55
N LEU A 275 -9.41 10.91 -4.50
CA LEU A 275 -9.68 11.29 -3.11
C LEU A 275 -8.94 12.58 -2.71
N ILE A 276 -7.67 12.71 -3.10
CA ILE A 276 -6.86 13.89 -2.83
C ILE A 276 -7.40 15.11 -3.57
N ASN A 277 -7.71 14.99 -4.86
CA ASN A 277 -8.31 16.08 -5.65
C ASN A 277 -9.62 16.56 -5.02
N SER A 278 -10.46 15.62 -4.59
CA SER A 278 -11.72 15.92 -3.92
C SER A 278 -11.53 16.59 -2.56
N ALA A 279 -10.63 16.09 -1.72
CA ALA A 279 -10.35 16.71 -0.43
C ALA A 279 -9.80 18.13 -0.59
N LEU A 280 -8.84 18.34 -1.49
CA LEU A 280 -8.28 19.66 -1.75
C LEU A 280 -9.35 20.63 -2.28
N GLY A 281 -10.20 20.18 -3.21
CA GLY A 281 -11.30 20.99 -3.74
C GLY A 281 -12.35 21.38 -2.70
N ASN A 282 -12.50 20.57 -1.65
CA ASN A 282 -13.38 20.83 -0.51
C ASN A 282 -12.65 21.43 0.70
N ARG A 283 -11.36 21.81 0.56
CA ARG A 283 -10.52 22.35 1.64
C ARG A 283 -10.35 21.43 2.86
N ASN A 284 -10.46 20.13 2.64
CA ASN A 284 -10.20 19.10 3.64
C ASN A 284 -8.74 18.65 3.62
N ASP A 285 -8.27 18.06 4.73
CA ASP A 285 -6.95 17.45 4.76
C ASP A 285 -6.87 16.23 3.83
N ALA A 286 -5.88 16.22 2.94
CA ALA A 286 -5.63 15.14 2.00
C ALA A 286 -4.46 14.23 2.43
N GLN A 287 -3.69 14.59 3.46
CA GLN A 287 -2.57 13.76 3.94
C GLN A 287 -3.02 12.41 4.51
N GLN A 288 -4.26 12.32 4.98
CA GLN A 288 -4.88 11.07 5.43
C GLN A 288 -4.90 9.96 4.37
N TYR A 289 -4.87 10.31 3.07
CA TYR A 289 -4.87 9.33 1.98
C TYR A 289 -3.48 8.83 1.58
N LEU A 290 -2.43 9.43 2.11
CA LEU A 290 -1.04 9.06 1.80
C LEU A 290 -0.58 7.88 2.66
N SER A 291 0.28 7.04 2.10
CA SER A 291 1.08 6.07 2.85
C SER A 291 2.16 6.80 3.68
N PRO A 292 2.79 6.12 4.65
CA PRO A 292 3.89 6.68 5.43
C PRO A 292 5.02 7.26 4.57
N GLN A 293 5.47 6.54 3.54
CA GLN A 293 6.53 7.04 2.66
C GLN A 293 6.09 8.22 1.79
N GLN A 294 4.85 8.20 1.30
CA GLN A 294 4.30 9.34 0.54
C GLN A 294 4.19 10.60 1.42
N ARG A 295 3.86 10.48 2.71
CA ARG A 295 3.88 11.62 3.65
C ARG A 295 5.27 12.21 3.82
N LYS A 296 6.31 11.37 3.92
CA LYS A 296 7.70 11.83 3.97
C LYS A 296 8.06 12.59 2.69
N TRP A 297 7.78 12.01 1.53
CA TRP A 297 8.02 12.68 0.25
C TRP A 297 7.22 13.97 0.10
N TYR A 298 6.00 14.04 0.63
CA TYR A 298 5.19 15.25 0.61
C TYR A 298 5.86 16.38 1.41
N ALA A 299 6.35 16.09 2.61
CA ALA A 299 7.08 17.05 3.44
C ALA A 299 8.39 17.54 2.77
N GLU A 300 9.03 16.68 1.96
CA GLU A 300 10.27 16.99 1.24
C GLU A 300 10.05 17.64 -0.13
N SER A 301 8.80 17.69 -0.62
CA SER A 301 8.48 18.09 -1.98
C SER A 301 8.77 19.58 -2.23
N ARG A 302 9.37 19.86 -3.39
CA ARG A 302 9.76 21.24 -3.80
C ARG A 302 9.09 21.60 -5.12
N LYS A 303 8.89 22.89 -5.37
CA LYS A 303 8.30 23.37 -6.64
C LYS A 303 9.09 22.98 -7.90
N THR A 304 10.38 22.67 -7.73
CA THR A 304 11.28 22.21 -8.80
C THR A 304 11.21 20.72 -9.05
N ASP A 305 10.46 19.96 -8.23
CA ASP A 305 10.33 18.52 -8.42
C ASP A 305 9.56 18.21 -9.70
N LYS A 306 9.94 17.11 -10.35
CA LYS A 306 9.15 16.56 -11.45
C LYS A 306 7.77 16.14 -10.97
N THR A 307 6.73 16.47 -11.74
CA THR A 307 5.36 15.97 -11.57
C THR A 307 5.31 14.46 -11.78
N LEU A 308 4.81 13.71 -10.80
CA LEU A 308 4.81 12.25 -10.79
C LEU A 308 3.42 11.62 -10.81
N TYR A 309 2.37 12.32 -10.37
CA TYR A 309 1.02 11.75 -10.28
C TYR A 309 0.40 11.35 -11.64
N LEU A 310 0.91 11.91 -12.73
CA LEU A 310 0.50 11.60 -14.11
C LEU A 310 1.21 10.35 -14.67
N SER A 311 2.27 9.88 -14.03
CA SER A 311 3.01 8.68 -14.47
C SER A 311 2.37 7.41 -13.89
N PRO A 312 2.48 6.25 -14.56
CA PRO A 312 2.01 4.98 -14.01
C PRO A 312 2.53 4.76 -12.59
N PHE A 313 1.64 4.44 -11.64
CA PHE A 313 1.95 4.53 -10.21
C PHE A 313 3.22 3.78 -9.79
N GLY A 314 3.40 2.53 -10.25
CA GLY A 314 4.60 1.75 -9.95
C GLY A 314 5.88 2.33 -10.56
N GLN A 315 5.82 2.94 -11.74
CA GLN A 315 6.96 3.62 -12.36
C GLN A 315 7.30 4.90 -11.60
N ALA A 316 6.30 5.72 -11.31
CA ALA A 316 6.45 6.94 -10.53
C ALA A 316 7.05 6.66 -9.15
N TRP A 317 6.64 5.54 -8.53
CA TRP A 317 7.16 5.11 -7.23
C TRP A 317 8.64 4.77 -7.29
N LYS A 318 9.05 3.95 -8.27
CA LYS A 318 10.46 3.62 -8.49
C LYS A 318 11.28 4.88 -8.76
N GLU A 319 10.76 5.77 -9.61
CA GLU A 319 11.43 7.03 -9.93
C GLU A 319 11.64 7.90 -8.68
N ARG A 320 10.61 8.05 -7.83
CA ARG A 320 10.73 8.84 -6.58
C ARG A 320 11.69 8.19 -5.58
N THR A 321 11.66 6.86 -5.48
CA THR A 321 12.51 6.09 -4.54
C THR A 321 13.99 6.17 -4.92
N TYR A 322 14.30 6.22 -6.21
CA TYR A 322 15.66 6.16 -6.74
C TYR A 322 16.14 7.48 -7.34
N ARG A 323 15.54 8.61 -6.96
CA ARG A 323 16.09 9.93 -7.30
C ARG A 323 17.54 10.00 -6.78
N SER A 324 18.48 10.10 -7.72
CA SER A 324 19.89 10.38 -7.50
C SER A 324 20.09 11.81 -7.02
#